data_AF-A0A1V5CNG5-F1
#
_entry.id   AF-A0A1V5CNG5-F1
#
_cell.length_a   1.000
_cell.length_b   1.000
_cell.length_c   1.000
_cell.angle_alpha   90.00
_cell.angle_beta   90.00
_cell.angle_gamma   90.00
#
_symmetry.space_group_name_H-M   'P 1'
#
loop_
_entity.id
_entity.type
_entity.pdbx_description
1 polymer ?
#
loop_
_entity_poly.entity_id
_entity_poly.type
_entity_poly.pdbx_seq_one_letter_code
_entity_poly.pdbx_strand_id
1 'polypeptide(L)'
;MHAIMVRLKIFLAVFLVLIVVGTAGFMHIEKKSVVDAAYYVIVTVATVGYGDIHPTTEAGKIFAVVLIVLGVGTFLGVIANVTEIILARREIESRLEKLNMVIGVFFSEVGIHLMTLFARSDREVDNIRSSLVVTANWTDEKFTAATGDLRKYDYSIEMDLIDLATLKDFLCGERDFLVRLLENPILLEHQSFTDLLRAVFHVTEELAYRNEVRNIPVTDRNHLANDIQRAYSLLVHQWLDYMKYLKSNYPFLFHLAMRTNPFDRTASITVS
;
A
#
# COMPACT_ATOMS: atom_id res chain seq x y z
N MET A 1 1.24 -14.13 -6.67
CA MET A 1 -0.15 -14.33 -6.19
C MET A 1 -1.00 -15.25 -7.06
N HIS A 2 -1.19 -14.99 -8.36
CA HIS A 2 -2.07 -15.82 -9.20
C HIS A 2 -1.68 -17.31 -9.24
N ALA A 3 -0.40 -17.62 -9.49
CA ALA A 3 0.09 -18.99 -9.49
C ALA A 3 -0.15 -19.73 -8.16
N ILE A 4 0.07 -19.06 -7.01
CA ILE A 4 -0.15 -19.63 -5.67
C ILE A 4 -1.64 -19.97 -5.48
N MET A 5 -2.55 -19.09 -5.91
CA MET A 5 -4.00 -19.35 -5.83
C MET A 5 -4.43 -20.51 -6.72
N VAL A 6 -3.84 -20.66 -7.90
CA VAL A 6 -4.11 -21.81 -8.79
C VAL A 6 -3.62 -23.11 -8.14
N ARG A 7 -2.40 -23.14 -7.60
CA ARG A 7 -1.89 -24.31 -6.85
C ARG A 7 -2.81 -24.68 -5.69
N LEU A 8 -3.18 -23.71 -4.85
CA LEU A 8 -4.09 -23.94 -3.72
C LEU A 8 -5.43 -24.54 -4.18
N LYS A 9 -6.03 -24.02 -5.25
CA LYS A 9 -7.28 -24.56 -5.80
C LYS A 9 -7.14 -26.01 -6.26
N ILE A 10 -6.02 -26.36 -6.90
CA ILE A 10 -5.73 -27.74 -7.31
C ILE A 10 -5.59 -28.65 -6.08
N PHE A 11 -4.79 -28.25 -5.08
CA PHE A 11 -4.63 -29.03 -3.85
C PHE A 11 -5.96 -29.21 -3.10
N LEU A 12 -6.79 -28.17 -3.00
CA LEU A 12 -8.13 -28.27 -2.40
C LEU A 12 -9.06 -29.21 -3.18
N ALA A 13 -9.04 -29.16 -4.51
CA ALA A 13 -9.84 -30.05 -5.34
C ALA A 13 -9.42 -31.51 -5.18
N VAL A 14 -8.11 -31.80 -5.22
CA VAL A 14 -7.58 -33.15 -5.00
C VAL A 14 -7.88 -33.63 -3.58
N PHE A 15 -7.72 -32.77 -2.58
CA PHE A 15 -8.06 -33.08 -1.19
C PHE A 15 -9.54 -33.45 -1.04
N LEU A 16 -10.46 -32.68 -1.63
CA LEU A 16 -11.88 -32.98 -1.62
C LEU A 16 -12.19 -34.32 -2.29
N VAL A 17 -11.57 -34.59 -3.45
CA VAL A 17 -11.71 -35.88 -4.14
C VAL A 17 -11.22 -37.02 -3.26
N LEU A 18 -10.08 -36.89 -2.59
CA LEU A 18 -9.56 -37.92 -1.67
C LEU A 18 -10.49 -38.14 -0.47
N ILE A 19 -11.09 -37.09 0.09
CA ILE A 19 -12.09 -37.23 1.15
C ILE A 19 -13.30 -38.03 0.67
N VAL A 20 -13.84 -37.70 -0.51
CA VAL A 20 -15.02 -38.39 -1.07
C VAL A 20 -14.71 -39.85 -1.42
N VAL A 21 -13.60 -40.10 -2.11
CA VAL A 21 -13.16 -41.45 -2.48
C VAL A 21 -12.81 -42.28 -1.24
N GLY A 22 -12.10 -41.68 -0.28
CA GLY A 22 -11.81 -42.28 1.03
C GLY A 22 -13.07 -42.72 1.75
N THR A 23 -14.05 -41.81 1.85
CA THR A 23 -15.33 -42.06 2.53
C THR A 23 -16.10 -43.19 1.85
N ALA A 24 -16.26 -43.13 0.52
CA ALA A 24 -16.94 -44.17 -0.24
C ALA A 24 -16.23 -45.53 -0.14
N GLY A 25 -14.89 -45.53 -0.15
CA GLY A 25 -14.08 -46.73 0.03
C GLY A 25 -14.34 -47.41 1.38
N PHE A 26 -14.30 -46.65 2.48
CA PHE A 26 -14.58 -47.21 3.81
C PHE A 26 -16.04 -47.63 4.01
N MET A 27 -16.99 -46.93 3.40
CA MET A 27 -18.38 -47.39 3.38
C MET A 27 -18.53 -48.75 2.69
N HIS A 28 -17.80 -48.97 1.59
CA HIS A 28 -17.94 -50.21 0.84
C HIS A 28 -17.18 -51.38 1.48
N ILE A 29 -15.93 -51.14 1.90
CA ILE A 29 -14.99 -52.16 2.39
C ILE A 29 -15.26 -52.51 3.86
N GLU A 30 -15.43 -51.51 4.73
CA GLU A 30 -15.62 -51.70 6.18
C GLU A 30 -17.10 -51.60 6.60
N LYS A 31 -18.02 -51.40 5.65
CA LYS A 31 -19.49 -51.26 5.89
C LYS A 31 -19.86 -50.20 6.93
N LYS A 32 -19.02 -49.17 7.07
CA LYS A 32 -19.24 -48.05 7.99
C LYS A 32 -20.31 -47.10 7.46
N SER A 33 -20.96 -46.39 8.37
CA SER A 33 -21.87 -45.29 7.99
C SER A 33 -21.08 -44.18 7.26
N VAL A 34 -21.78 -43.35 6.47
CA VAL A 34 -21.15 -42.22 5.76
C VAL A 34 -20.40 -41.32 6.74
N VAL A 35 -21.00 -41.07 7.91
CA VAL A 35 -20.45 -40.16 8.93
C VAL A 35 -19.20 -40.76 9.54
N ASP A 36 -19.23 -42.03 9.96
CA ASP A 36 -18.07 -42.70 10.56
C ASP A 36 -16.91 -42.84 9.57
N ALA A 37 -17.21 -43.13 8.30
CA ALA A 37 -16.22 -43.24 7.25
C ALA A 37 -15.57 -41.88 6.95
N ALA A 38 -16.36 -40.81 6.81
CA ALA A 38 -15.85 -39.46 6.58
C ALA A 38 -15.04 -38.97 7.78
N TYR A 39 -15.53 -39.22 8.99
CA TYR A 39 -14.84 -38.89 10.23
C TYR A 39 -13.47 -39.58 10.29
N TYR A 40 -13.40 -40.90 10.05
CA TYR A 40 -12.14 -41.63 10.01
C TYR A 40 -11.15 -41.05 8.99
N VAL A 41 -11.62 -40.79 7.76
CA VAL A 41 -10.81 -40.23 6.68
C VAL A 41 -10.24 -38.86 7.08
N ILE A 42 -11.07 -37.96 7.60
CA ILE A 42 -10.65 -36.61 8.01
C ILE A 42 -9.64 -36.69 9.17
N VAL A 43 -9.94 -37.45 10.23
CA VAL A 43 -9.06 -37.60 11.41
C VAL A 43 -7.71 -38.20 11.03
N THR A 44 -7.72 -39.17 10.12
CA THR A 44 -6.52 -39.85 9.64
C THR A 44 -5.67 -38.93 8.78
N VAL A 45 -6.27 -38.23 7.82
CA VAL A 45 -5.56 -37.33 6.91
C VAL A 45 -5.07 -36.06 7.63
N ALA A 46 -5.81 -35.58 8.62
CA ALA A 46 -5.38 -34.51 9.51
C ALA A 46 -4.28 -34.95 10.49
N THR A 47 -3.84 -36.21 10.45
CA THR A 47 -2.81 -36.81 11.32
C THR A 47 -3.15 -36.78 12.82
N VAL A 48 -4.43 -36.65 13.17
CA VAL A 48 -4.90 -36.66 14.57
C VAL A 48 -4.93 -38.08 15.11
N GLY A 49 -5.55 -39.01 14.37
CA GLY A 49 -5.48 -40.44 14.64
C GLY A 49 -6.02 -40.88 16.02
N TYR A 50 -7.25 -40.53 16.38
CA TYR A 50 -7.86 -40.91 17.67
C TYR A 50 -7.89 -42.43 17.93
N GLY A 51 -7.94 -43.25 16.88
CA GLY A 51 -7.91 -44.72 16.97
C GLY A 51 -9.24 -45.37 17.38
N ASP A 52 -10.27 -44.57 17.61
CA ASP A 52 -11.65 -44.96 17.90
C ASP A 52 -12.32 -45.70 16.73
N ILE A 53 -12.05 -45.27 15.50
CA ILE A 53 -12.42 -45.95 14.26
C ILE A 53 -11.14 -46.34 13.53
N HIS A 54 -11.06 -47.59 13.08
CA HIS A 54 -9.92 -48.10 12.33
C HIS A 54 -10.33 -49.28 11.43
N PRO A 55 -9.63 -49.51 10.29
CA PRO A 55 -9.90 -50.64 9.42
C PRO A 55 -9.57 -51.96 10.12
N THR A 56 -10.52 -52.88 10.07
CA THR A 56 -10.38 -54.23 10.64
C THR A 56 -10.04 -55.26 9.59
N THR A 57 -10.47 -55.04 8.33
CA THR A 57 -10.22 -55.96 7.21
C THR A 57 -8.83 -55.75 6.61
N GLU A 58 -8.26 -56.79 5.98
CA GLU A 58 -6.98 -56.66 5.28
C GLU A 58 -7.06 -55.65 4.13
N ALA A 59 -8.13 -55.69 3.33
CA ALA A 59 -8.37 -54.75 2.25
C ALA A 59 -8.50 -53.30 2.75
N GLY A 60 -9.20 -53.09 3.87
CA GLY A 60 -9.36 -51.77 4.50
C GLY A 60 -8.05 -51.22 5.02
N LYS A 61 -7.17 -52.06 5.58
CA LYS A 61 -5.84 -51.64 6.02
C LYS A 61 -4.97 -51.19 4.84
N ILE A 62 -4.95 -51.94 3.74
CA ILE A 62 -4.20 -51.56 2.53
C ILE A 62 -4.75 -50.24 1.96
N PHE A 63 -6.07 -50.11 1.88
CA PHE A 63 -6.71 -48.87 1.43
C PHE A 63 -6.35 -47.68 2.34
N ALA A 64 -6.37 -47.87 3.65
CA ALA A 64 -5.99 -46.84 4.61
C ALA A 64 -4.55 -46.38 4.43
N VAL A 65 -3.60 -47.30 4.19
CA VAL A 65 -2.19 -46.95 3.94
C VAL A 65 -2.06 -46.03 2.71
N VAL A 66 -2.71 -46.38 1.60
CA VAL A 66 -2.69 -45.56 0.37
C VAL A 66 -3.33 -44.20 0.63
N LEU A 67 -4.48 -44.18 1.30
CA LEU A 67 -5.18 -42.95 1.67
C LEU A 67 -4.33 -42.06 2.60
N ILE A 68 -3.64 -42.63 3.57
CA ILE A 68 -2.76 -41.87 4.49
C ILE A 68 -1.65 -41.19 3.68
N VAL A 69 -0.94 -41.93 2.84
CA VAL A 69 0.20 -41.38 2.08
C VAL A 69 -0.26 -40.24 1.16
N LEU A 70 -1.34 -40.45 0.40
CA LEU A 70 -1.86 -39.43 -0.53
C LEU A 70 -2.56 -38.28 0.20
N GLY A 71 -3.37 -38.60 1.20
CA GLY A 71 -4.16 -37.65 1.98
C GLY A 71 -3.28 -36.72 2.80
N VAL A 72 -2.34 -37.26 3.58
CA VAL A 72 -1.44 -36.42 4.40
C VAL A 72 -0.60 -35.51 3.51
N GLY A 73 -0.06 -36.02 2.40
CA GLY A 73 0.71 -35.21 1.44
C GLY A 73 -0.11 -34.06 0.85
N THR A 74 -1.36 -34.33 0.44
CA THR A 74 -2.25 -33.28 -0.10
C THR A 74 -2.69 -32.29 0.97
N PHE A 75 -3.00 -32.74 2.18
CA PHE A 75 -3.35 -31.88 3.30
C PHE A 75 -2.21 -30.93 3.69
N LEU A 76 -0.98 -31.45 3.82
CA LEU A 76 0.21 -30.62 4.06
C LEU A 76 0.43 -29.62 2.93
N GLY A 77 0.19 -30.02 1.68
CA GLY A 77 0.22 -29.11 0.53
C GLY A 77 -0.79 -27.96 0.63
N VAL A 78 -2.02 -28.22 1.09
CA VAL A 78 -3.02 -27.18 1.35
C VAL A 78 -2.50 -26.21 2.43
N ILE A 79 -2.04 -26.73 3.57
CA ILE A 79 -1.51 -25.90 4.67
C ILE A 79 -0.34 -25.04 4.20
N ALA A 80 0.63 -25.62 3.49
CA ALA A 80 1.80 -24.91 3.00
C ALA A 80 1.42 -23.74 2.07
N ASN A 81 0.50 -23.94 1.12
CA ASN A 81 0.05 -22.86 0.23
C ASN A 81 -0.73 -21.77 1.00
N VAL A 82 -1.53 -22.14 2.00
CA VAL A 82 -2.22 -21.16 2.86
C VAL A 82 -1.20 -20.34 3.65
N THR A 83 -0.19 -20.98 4.25
CA THR A 83 0.89 -20.29 4.96
C THR A 83 1.66 -19.35 4.04
N GLU A 84 2.01 -19.78 2.82
CA GLU A 84 2.68 -18.94 1.82
C GLU A 84 1.86 -17.68 1.49
N ILE A 85 0.54 -17.80 1.34
CA ILE A 85 -0.36 -16.65 1.12
C ILE A 85 -0.35 -15.69 2.31
N ILE A 86 -0.39 -16.21 3.53
CA ILE A 86 -0.37 -15.39 4.75
C ILE A 86 0.95 -14.63 4.85
N LEU A 87 2.08 -15.32 4.62
CA LEU A 87 3.41 -14.70 4.65
C LEU A 87 3.55 -13.63 3.56
N ALA A 88 3.12 -13.91 2.33
CA ALA A 88 3.16 -12.95 1.24
C ALA A 88 2.32 -11.70 1.53
N ARG A 89 1.14 -11.85 2.15
CA ARG A 89 0.31 -10.70 2.56
C ARG A 89 0.99 -9.85 3.62
N ARG A 90 1.55 -10.48 4.66
CA ARG A 90 2.28 -9.78 5.73
C ARG A 90 3.50 -9.02 5.20
N GLU A 91 4.20 -9.60 4.21
CA GLU A 91 5.33 -8.93 3.58
C GLU A 91 4.91 -7.67 2.83
N ILE A 92 3.81 -7.73 2.06
CA ILE A 92 3.25 -6.56 1.37
C ILE A 92 2.82 -5.49 2.37
N GLU A 93 2.11 -5.87 3.44
CA GLU A 93 1.69 -4.94 4.49
C GLU A 93 2.90 -4.26 5.16
N SER A 94 3.91 -5.03 5.54
CA SER A 94 5.13 -4.48 6.15
C SER A 94 5.91 -3.55 5.21
N ARG A 95 5.94 -3.85 3.90
CA ARG A 95 6.55 -2.96 2.90
C ARG A 95 5.76 -1.66 2.75
N LEU A 96 4.42 -1.73 2.72
CA LEU A 96 3.57 -0.54 2.68
C LEU A 96 3.72 0.33 3.93
N GLU A 97 3.83 -0.27 5.11
CA GLU A 97 4.11 0.47 6.35
C GLU A 97 5.44 1.22 6.29
N LYS A 98 6.51 0.54 5.88
CA LYS A 98 7.83 1.17 5.71
C LYS A 98 7.80 2.29 4.68
N LEU A 99 7.13 2.08 3.55
CA LEU A 99 6.95 3.11 2.53
C LEU A 99 6.24 4.34 3.09
N ASN A 100 5.15 4.16 3.82
CA ASN A 100 4.42 5.27 4.41
C ASN A 100 5.22 6.00 5.50
N MET A 101 6.10 5.31 6.23
CA MET A 101 7.06 5.95 7.12
C MET A 101 8.00 6.88 6.33
N VAL A 102 8.52 6.43 5.20
CA VAL A 102 9.39 7.24 4.31
C VAL A 102 8.63 8.44 3.74
N ILE A 103 7.39 8.24 3.29
CA ILE A 103 6.51 9.33 2.82
C ILE A 103 6.29 10.35 3.96
N GLY A 104 6.10 9.87 5.19
CA GLY A 104 5.96 10.72 6.37
C GLY A 104 7.17 11.61 6.62
N VAL A 105 8.38 11.05 6.56
CA VAL A 105 9.63 11.82 6.68
C VAL A 105 9.78 12.81 5.53
N PHE A 106 9.45 12.42 4.30
CA PHE A 106 9.44 13.35 3.18
C PHE A 106 8.52 14.55 3.43
N PHE A 107 7.29 14.32 3.91
CA PHE A 107 6.37 15.42 4.20
C PHE A 107 6.83 16.30 5.38
N SER A 108 7.46 15.72 6.41
CA SER A 108 7.98 16.50 7.54
C SER A 108 9.14 17.41 7.14
N GLU A 109 10.08 16.91 6.35
CA GLU A 109 11.28 17.66 5.98
C GLU A 109 11.05 18.58 4.77
N VAL A 110 10.35 18.10 3.74
CA VAL A 110 10.26 18.77 2.43
C VAL A 110 8.82 19.10 2.05
N GLY A 111 7.94 18.10 2.08
CA GLY A 111 6.65 18.17 1.41
C GLY A 111 5.74 19.27 1.93
N ILE A 112 5.58 19.44 3.25
CA ILE A 112 4.70 20.48 3.82
C ILE A 112 5.22 21.89 3.49
N HIS A 113 6.53 22.09 3.49
CA HIS A 113 7.12 23.38 3.14
C HIS A 113 6.83 23.74 1.68
N LEU A 114 7.08 22.80 0.75
CA LEU A 114 6.78 22.98 -0.67
C LEU A 114 5.28 23.19 -0.92
N MET A 115 4.41 22.41 -0.27
CA MET A 115 2.96 22.59 -0.38
C MET A 115 2.55 23.99 0.07
N THR A 116 3.10 24.48 1.18
CA THR A 116 2.79 25.81 1.72
C THR A 116 3.21 26.90 0.74
N LEU A 117 4.41 26.77 0.16
CA LEU A 117 4.92 27.72 -0.81
C LEU A 117 4.05 27.73 -2.09
N PHE A 118 3.82 26.57 -2.68
CA PHE A 118 3.08 26.46 -3.94
C PHE A 118 1.61 26.83 -3.78
N ALA A 119 0.97 26.46 -2.67
CA ALA A 119 -0.42 26.85 -2.38
C ALA A 119 -0.60 28.36 -2.15
N ARG A 120 0.45 29.11 -1.82
CA ARG A 120 0.41 30.58 -1.73
C ARG A 120 0.55 31.25 -3.09
N SER A 121 1.20 30.58 -4.03
CA SER A 121 1.42 31.06 -5.39
C SER A 121 0.36 30.57 -6.37
N ASP A 122 -0.58 29.75 -5.91
CA ASP A 122 -1.69 29.21 -6.67
C ASP A 122 -2.88 30.19 -6.64
N ARG A 123 -3.24 30.71 -7.82
CA ARG A 123 -4.31 31.72 -7.96
C ARG A 123 -5.69 31.18 -7.61
N GLU A 124 -5.91 29.89 -7.85
CA GLU A 124 -7.22 29.26 -7.72
C GLU A 124 -7.31 28.37 -6.48
N VAL A 125 -6.37 28.45 -5.56
CA VAL A 125 -6.25 27.54 -4.41
C VAL A 125 -7.54 27.47 -3.59
N ASP A 126 -8.29 28.56 -3.50
CA ASP A 126 -9.55 28.63 -2.77
C ASP A 126 -10.63 27.69 -3.34
N ASN A 127 -10.55 27.31 -4.62
CA ASN A 127 -11.46 26.35 -5.26
C ASN A 127 -11.27 24.92 -4.75
N ILE A 128 -10.08 24.57 -4.26
CA ILE A 128 -9.76 23.21 -3.77
C ILE A 128 -9.59 23.11 -2.25
N ARG A 129 -9.51 24.23 -1.53
CA ARG A 129 -9.35 24.22 -0.06
C ARG A 129 -10.42 23.39 0.64
N SER A 130 -11.68 23.52 0.24
CA SER A 130 -12.79 22.76 0.83
C SER A 130 -12.62 21.24 0.66
N SER A 131 -12.02 20.81 -0.44
CA SER A 131 -11.67 19.40 -0.73
C SER A 131 -10.35 18.95 -0.11
N LEU A 132 -9.63 19.81 0.62
CA LEU A 132 -8.33 19.52 1.24
C LEU A 132 -8.28 19.78 2.75
N VAL A 133 -9.31 20.38 3.33
CA VAL A 133 -9.47 20.47 4.79
C VAL A 133 -9.97 19.13 5.33
N VAL A 134 -9.01 18.22 5.52
CA VAL A 134 -9.26 16.87 6.06
C VAL A 134 -9.65 16.96 7.53
N THR A 135 -10.75 16.31 7.91
CA THR A 135 -11.22 16.24 9.31
C THR A 135 -11.35 14.80 9.80
N ALA A 136 -11.43 14.60 11.11
CA ALA A 136 -11.54 13.27 11.72
C ALA A 136 -12.75 12.45 11.22
N ASN A 137 -13.79 13.13 10.74
CA ASN A 137 -15.05 12.54 10.26
C ASN A 137 -15.01 12.17 8.76
N TRP A 138 -13.87 12.29 8.09
CA TRP A 138 -13.75 11.89 6.69
C TRP A 138 -13.90 10.37 6.52
N THR A 139 -14.68 9.95 5.53
CA THR A 139 -14.79 8.55 5.11
C THR A 139 -13.91 8.28 3.90
N ASP A 140 -13.65 7.01 3.60
CA ASP A 140 -12.93 6.60 2.38
C ASP A 140 -13.57 7.15 1.10
N GLU A 141 -14.90 7.30 1.09
CA GLU A 141 -15.65 7.89 -0.02
C GLU A 141 -15.31 9.38 -0.18
N LYS A 142 -15.17 10.13 0.92
CA LYS A 142 -14.76 11.53 0.89
C LYS A 142 -13.33 11.69 0.38
N PHE A 143 -12.39 10.85 0.82
CA PHE A 143 -11.03 10.84 0.27
C PHE A 143 -11.04 10.55 -1.24
N THR A 144 -11.87 9.61 -1.68
CA THR A 144 -12.01 9.26 -3.10
C THR A 144 -12.61 10.42 -3.92
N ALA A 145 -13.64 11.09 -3.39
CA ALA A 145 -14.23 12.28 -4.01
C ALA A 145 -13.22 13.42 -4.14
N ALA A 146 -12.51 13.74 -3.04
CA ALA A 146 -11.47 14.76 -3.04
C ALA A 146 -10.34 14.43 -4.04
N THR A 147 -9.90 13.18 -4.13
CA THR A 147 -8.94 12.74 -5.14
C THR A 147 -9.46 12.97 -6.57
N GLY A 148 -10.76 12.75 -6.79
CA GLY A 148 -11.43 13.02 -8.06
C GLY A 148 -11.45 14.51 -8.43
N ASP A 149 -11.66 15.38 -7.44
CA ASP A 149 -11.62 16.83 -7.62
C ASP A 149 -10.20 17.32 -7.96
N LEU A 150 -9.20 16.84 -7.23
CA LEU A 150 -7.79 17.18 -7.44
C LEU A 150 -7.29 16.83 -8.84
N ARG A 151 -7.75 15.71 -9.42
CA ARG A 151 -7.39 15.32 -10.79
C ARG A 151 -7.91 16.26 -11.87
N LYS A 152 -9.00 16.98 -11.59
CA LYS A 152 -9.63 17.94 -12.51
C LYS A 152 -9.16 19.37 -12.29
N TYR A 153 -8.46 19.59 -11.19
CA TYR A 153 -8.02 20.91 -10.78
C TYR A 153 -6.84 21.38 -11.64
N ASP A 154 -6.91 22.63 -12.06
CA ASP A 154 -5.81 23.28 -12.79
C ASP A 154 -4.91 24.02 -11.81
N TYR A 155 -3.75 23.44 -11.55
CA TYR A 155 -2.75 23.94 -10.61
C TYR A 155 -2.03 25.18 -11.17
N SER A 156 -2.71 26.32 -11.17
CA SER A 156 -2.25 27.57 -11.81
C SER A 156 -1.23 28.34 -10.95
N ILE A 157 0.05 28.10 -11.20
CA ILE A 157 1.16 28.73 -10.46
C ILE A 157 1.53 30.12 -11.02
N GLU A 158 1.45 31.14 -10.15
CA GLU A 158 1.98 32.47 -10.42
C GLU A 158 3.45 32.56 -9.97
N MET A 159 4.36 32.46 -10.94
CA MET A 159 5.81 32.46 -10.70
C MET A 159 6.32 33.72 -9.98
N ASP A 160 5.68 34.87 -10.17
CA ASP A 160 6.09 36.12 -9.54
C ASP A 160 5.81 36.14 -8.02
N LEU A 161 4.95 35.25 -7.52
CA LEU A 161 4.69 35.08 -6.09
C LEU A 161 5.66 34.11 -5.41
N ILE A 162 6.48 33.39 -6.19
CA ILE A 162 7.46 32.45 -5.66
C ILE A 162 8.80 33.18 -5.48
N ASP A 163 9.30 33.22 -4.24
CA ASP A 163 10.69 33.58 -4.00
C ASP A 163 11.61 32.42 -4.41
N LEU A 164 12.05 32.45 -5.67
CA LEU A 164 12.90 31.42 -6.26
C LEU A 164 14.27 31.33 -5.58
N ALA A 165 14.77 32.39 -4.92
CA ALA A 165 16.03 32.33 -4.19
C ALA A 165 15.86 31.49 -2.92
N THR A 166 14.82 31.78 -2.13
CA THR A 166 14.50 30.99 -0.93
C THR A 166 14.17 29.54 -1.27
N LEU A 167 13.40 29.30 -2.33
CA LEU A 167 13.10 27.94 -2.81
C LEU A 167 14.35 27.18 -3.23
N LYS A 168 15.27 27.84 -3.95
CA LYS A 168 16.55 27.26 -4.36
C LYS A 168 17.38 26.87 -3.15
N ASP A 169 17.57 27.79 -2.21
CA ASP A 169 18.40 27.55 -1.01
C ASP A 169 17.85 26.37 -0.19
N PHE A 170 16.52 26.31 -0.02
CA PHE A 170 15.84 25.21 0.64
C PHE A 170 16.05 23.86 -0.08
N LEU A 171 15.72 23.78 -1.37
CA LEU A 171 15.83 22.54 -2.14
C LEU A 171 17.28 22.07 -2.31
N CYS A 172 18.24 22.99 -2.42
CA CYS A 172 19.65 22.66 -2.45
C CYS A 172 20.13 22.11 -1.10
N GLY A 173 19.63 22.66 0.02
CA GLY A 173 19.90 22.15 1.37
C GLY A 173 19.36 20.74 1.58
N GLU A 174 18.19 20.43 1.03
CA GLU A 174 17.53 19.12 1.13
C GLU A 174 17.95 18.12 0.05
N ARG A 175 18.87 18.47 -0.85
CA ARG A 175 19.26 17.63 -2.00
C ARG A 175 19.76 16.25 -1.58
N ASP A 176 20.66 16.19 -0.60
CA ASP A 176 21.22 14.93 -0.09
C ASP A 176 20.15 14.06 0.59
N PHE A 177 19.14 14.69 1.19
CA PHE A 177 17.99 13.97 1.73
C PHE A 177 17.13 13.37 0.60
N LEU A 178 16.81 14.14 -0.44
CA LEU A 178 16.04 13.68 -1.60
C LEU A 178 16.76 12.55 -2.36
N VAL A 179 18.08 12.62 -2.52
CA VAL A 179 18.87 11.54 -3.15
C VAL A 179 18.79 10.26 -2.31
N ARG A 180 18.98 10.35 -0.99
CA ARG A 180 18.85 9.19 -0.09
C ARG A 180 17.45 8.58 -0.11
N LEU A 181 16.42 9.39 -0.29
CA LEU A 181 15.07 8.87 -0.52
C LEU A 181 15.02 8.08 -1.82
N LEU A 182 15.46 8.64 -2.95
CA LEU A 182 15.45 7.98 -4.26
C LEU A 182 16.26 6.67 -4.31
N GLU A 183 17.33 6.57 -3.52
CA GLU A 183 18.14 5.35 -3.37
C GLU A 183 17.45 4.25 -2.57
N ASN A 184 16.32 4.55 -1.90
CA ASN A 184 15.61 3.57 -1.09
C ASN A 184 14.94 2.51 -1.97
N PRO A 185 15.31 1.22 -1.82
CA PRO A 185 14.80 0.15 -2.69
C PRO A 185 13.29 -0.06 -2.59
N ILE A 186 12.66 0.39 -1.49
CA ILE A 186 11.21 0.26 -1.27
C ILE A 186 10.42 1.17 -2.25
N LEU A 187 11.02 2.27 -2.72
CA LEU A 187 10.35 3.20 -3.63
C LEU A 187 10.09 2.61 -5.02
N LEU A 188 10.94 1.69 -5.47
CA LEU A 188 10.86 1.10 -6.81
C LEU A 188 9.52 0.40 -7.08
N GLU A 189 8.77 0.06 -6.02
CA GLU A 189 7.46 -0.59 -6.11
C GLU A 189 6.29 0.40 -6.13
N HIS A 190 6.50 1.69 -5.81
CA HIS A 190 5.44 2.69 -5.70
C HIS A 190 5.62 3.87 -6.66
N GLN A 191 4.87 3.82 -7.76
CA GLN A 191 5.04 4.75 -8.88
C GLN A 191 4.72 6.21 -8.50
N SER A 192 3.62 6.50 -7.80
CA SER A 192 3.20 7.89 -7.53
C SER A 192 4.20 8.68 -6.68
N PHE A 193 4.75 8.03 -5.65
CA PHE A 193 5.72 8.68 -4.75
C PHE A 193 7.09 8.82 -5.42
N THR A 194 7.49 7.83 -6.22
CA THR A 194 8.68 7.93 -7.06
C THR A 194 8.55 9.07 -8.07
N ASP A 195 7.41 9.21 -8.72
CA ASP A 195 7.14 10.29 -9.67
C ASP A 195 7.14 11.67 -8.98
N LEU A 196 6.61 11.75 -7.76
CA LEU A 196 6.69 12.95 -6.93
C LEU A 196 8.14 13.32 -6.61
N LEU A 197 8.93 12.37 -6.07
CA LEU A 197 10.33 12.62 -5.72
C LEU A 197 11.14 13.06 -6.94
N ARG A 198 10.91 12.43 -8.10
CA ARG A 198 11.52 12.84 -9.37
C ARG A 198 11.11 14.24 -9.79
N ALA A 199 9.83 14.59 -9.69
CA ALA A 199 9.36 15.93 -10.04
C ALA A 199 9.98 17.00 -9.14
N VAL A 200 10.04 16.77 -7.82
CA VAL A 200 10.71 17.67 -6.88
C VAL A 200 12.21 17.76 -7.19
N PHE A 201 12.86 16.62 -7.47
CA PHE A 201 14.28 16.59 -7.80
C PHE A 201 14.60 17.31 -9.12
N HIS A 202 13.72 17.23 -10.13
CA HIS A 202 13.86 18.01 -11.37
C HIS A 202 13.84 19.52 -11.09
N VAL A 203 12.91 20.00 -10.25
CA VAL A 203 12.89 21.41 -9.81
C VAL A 203 14.18 21.77 -9.07
N THR A 204 14.67 20.90 -8.18
CA THR A 204 15.93 21.10 -7.47
C THR A 204 17.11 21.25 -8.43
N GLU A 205 17.28 20.33 -9.38
CA GLU A 205 18.37 20.38 -10.35
C GLU A 205 18.27 21.65 -11.21
N GLU A 206 17.10 21.95 -11.75
CA GLU A 206 16.91 23.14 -12.58
C GLU A 206 17.26 24.44 -11.83
N LEU A 207 16.92 24.55 -10.55
CA LEU A 207 17.29 25.69 -9.71
C LEU A 207 18.78 25.70 -9.34
N ALA A 208 19.38 24.53 -9.10
CA ALA A 208 20.78 24.40 -8.70
C ALA A 208 21.75 24.87 -9.80
N TYR A 209 21.46 24.58 -11.07
CA TYR A 209 22.30 24.99 -12.21
C TYR A 209 22.24 26.50 -12.52
N ARG A 210 21.29 27.24 -11.94
CA ARG A 210 21.11 28.67 -12.22
C ARG A 210 21.97 29.53 -11.29
N ASN A 211 22.94 30.26 -11.84
CA ASN A 211 23.76 31.22 -11.08
C ASN A 211 22.95 32.43 -10.58
N GLU A 212 21.98 32.91 -11.37
CA GLU A 212 21.05 33.97 -11.01
C GLU A 212 19.61 33.51 -11.20
N VAL A 213 18.79 33.66 -10.15
CA VAL A 213 17.40 33.19 -10.13
C VAL A 213 16.39 34.34 -10.28
N ARG A 214 16.86 35.59 -10.21
CA ARG A 214 16.04 36.80 -10.25
C ARG A 214 15.74 37.31 -11.67
N ASN A 215 16.55 36.93 -12.65
CA ASN A 215 16.46 37.47 -14.01
C ASN A 215 16.54 36.35 -15.07
N ILE A 216 15.61 35.40 -14.99
CA ILE A 216 15.53 34.25 -15.90
C ILE A 216 14.80 34.61 -17.21
N PRO A 217 15.23 34.08 -18.38
CA PRO A 217 14.51 34.22 -19.64
C PRO A 217 13.06 33.73 -19.55
N VAL A 218 12.16 34.30 -20.36
CA VAL A 218 10.72 33.97 -20.34
C VAL A 218 10.45 32.50 -20.66
N THR A 219 11.19 31.91 -21.61
CA THR A 219 11.09 30.49 -21.96
C THR A 219 11.42 29.60 -20.77
N ASP A 220 12.52 29.89 -20.10
CA ASP A 220 13.01 29.17 -18.91
C ASP A 220 12.05 29.32 -17.73
N ARG A 221 11.48 30.52 -17.55
CA ARG A 221 10.46 30.77 -16.54
C ARG A 221 9.22 29.90 -16.76
N ASN A 222 8.79 29.72 -18.01
CA ASN A 222 7.66 28.86 -18.34
C ASN A 222 7.97 27.37 -18.13
N HIS A 223 9.20 26.92 -18.43
CA HIS A 223 9.62 25.55 -18.14
C HIS A 223 9.61 25.25 -16.64
N LEU A 224 10.23 26.11 -15.84
CA LEU A 224 10.25 25.96 -14.39
C LEU A 224 8.83 26.01 -13.78
N ALA A 225 7.95 26.87 -14.32
CA ALA A 225 6.55 26.92 -13.91
C ALA A 225 5.83 25.59 -14.12
N ASN A 226 6.03 24.96 -15.28
CA ASN A 226 5.44 23.65 -15.58
C ASN A 226 5.96 22.54 -14.65
N ASP A 227 7.26 22.56 -14.32
CA ASP A 227 7.85 21.57 -13.43
C ASP A 227 7.40 21.76 -11.98
N ILE A 228 7.28 23.01 -11.51
CA ILE A 228 6.69 23.34 -10.21
C ILE A 228 5.20 22.92 -10.18
N GLN A 229 4.44 23.21 -11.24
CA GLN A 229 3.04 22.82 -11.35
C GLN A 229 2.88 21.29 -11.27
N ARG A 230 3.71 20.54 -11.99
CA ARG A 230 3.73 19.07 -11.93
C ARG A 230 4.09 18.58 -10.52
N ALA A 231 5.14 19.13 -9.91
CA ALA A 231 5.55 18.75 -8.56
C ALA A 231 4.43 19.04 -7.55
N TYR A 232 3.81 20.22 -7.61
CA TYR A 232 2.70 20.61 -6.74
C TYR A 232 1.49 19.70 -6.89
N SER A 233 1.09 19.37 -8.13
CA SER A 233 -0.01 18.44 -8.38
C SER A 233 0.23 17.08 -7.73
N LEU A 234 1.40 16.48 -7.98
CA LEU A 234 1.77 15.19 -7.39
C LEU A 234 1.86 15.24 -5.86
N LEU A 235 2.35 16.37 -5.33
CA LEU A 235 2.55 16.58 -3.90
C LEU A 235 1.21 16.59 -3.14
N VAL A 236 0.22 17.31 -3.66
CA VAL A 236 -1.12 17.39 -3.05
C VAL A 236 -1.85 16.04 -3.11
N HIS A 237 -1.75 15.33 -4.25
CA HIS A 237 -2.32 13.98 -4.39
C HIS A 237 -1.67 13.00 -3.39
N GLN A 238 -0.34 12.96 -3.34
CA GLN A 238 0.39 12.06 -2.44
C GLN A 238 0.14 12.40 -0.97
N TRP A 239 -0.06 13.68 -0.64
CA TRP A 239 -0.41 14.11 0.71
C TRP A 239 -1.80 13.60 1.10
N LEU A 240 -2.79 13.69 0.21
CA LEU A 240 -4.15 13.21 0.48
C LEU A 240 -4.17 11.68 0.69
N ASP A 241 -3.45 10.93 -0.15
CA ASP A 241 -3.30 9.48 0.01
C ASP A 241 -2.60 9.13 1.33
N TYR A 242 -1.56 9.89 1.70
CA TYR A 242 -0.87 9.74 2.98
C TYR A 242 -1.78 10.06 4.17
N MET A 243 -2.62 11.11 4.08
CA MET A 243 -3.61 11.43 5.11
C MET A 243 -4.63 10.32 5.30
N LYS A 244 -5.11 9.70 4.21
CA LYS A 244 -5.98 8.53 4.27
C LYS A 244 -5.30 7.36 5.00
N TYR A 245 -4.03 7.10 4.69
CA TYR A 245 -3.26 6.05 5.36
C TYR A 245 -3.08 6.34 6.85
N LEU A 246 -2.68 7.56 7.21
CA LEU A 246 -2.51 7.97 8.61
C LEU A 246 -3.79 7.83 9.42
N LYS A 247 -4.95 8.17 8.84
CA LYS A 247 -6.23 8.05 9.53
C LYS A 247 -6.52 6.62 10.01
N SER A 248 -6.21 5.64 9.18
CA SER A 248 -6.52 4.23 9.46
C SER A 248 -5.46 3.55 10.34
N ASN A 249 -4.20 3.99 10.29
CA ASN A 249 -3.08 3.26 10.89
C ASN A 249 -2.38 4.02 12.03
N TYR A 250 -2.37 5.36 12.00
CA TYR A 250 -1.65 6.20 12.97
C TYR A 250 -2.47 7.45 13.37
N PRO A 251 -3.55 7.30 14.17
CA PRO A 251 -4.45 8.40 14.51
C PRO A 251 -3.76 9.63 15.12
N PHE A 252 -2.71 9.44 15.91
CA PHE A 252 -1.93 10.54 16.49
C PHE A 252 -1.23 11.39 15.41
N LEU A 253 -0.53 10.73 14.48
CA LEU A 253 0.14 11.41 13.37
C LEU A 253 -0.86 12.05 12.41
N PHE A 254 -2.03 11.42 12.21
CA PHE A 254 -3.12 12.00 11.44
C PHE A 254 -3.59 13.34 12.03
N HIS A 255 -3.79 13.42 13.35
CA HIS A 255 -4.17 14.67 14.01
C HIS A 255 -3.07 15.74 13.91
N LEU A 256 -1.80 15.35 14.00
CA LEU A 256 -0.68 16.27 13.79
C LEU A 256 -0.68 16.83 12.36
N ALA A 257 -0.81 15.95 11.36
CA ALA A 257 -0.84 16.32 9.95
C ALA A 257 -2.06 17.17 9.57
N MET A 258 -3.21 16.97 10.24
CA MET A 258 -4.35 17.88 10.12
C MET A 258 -4.03 19.30 10.60
N ARG A 259 -3.27 19.44 11.69
CA ARG A 259 -2.90 20.75 12.27
C ARG A 259 -1.79 21.46 11.51
N THR A 260 -1.01 20.72 10.72
CA THR A 260 0.02 21.30 9.85
C THR A 260 -0.46 21.40 8.39
N ASN A 261 -1.75 21.18 8.14
CA ASN A 261 -2.34 21.25 6.80
C ASN A 261 -2.21 22.67 6.22
N PRO A 262 -1.44 22.86 5.13
CA PRO A 262 -1.20 24.18 4.56
C PRO A 262 -2.46 24.81 3.91
N PHE A 263 -3.50 24.01 3.68
CA PHE A 263 -4.75 24.48 3.09
C PHE A 263 -5.75 25.02 4.12
N ASP A 264 -5.58 24.70 5.41
CA ASP A 264 -6.44 25.16 6.49
C ASP A 264 -5.94 26.50 7.05
N ARG A 265 -6.73 27.56 6.87
CA ARG A 265 -6.41 28.92 7.37
C ARG A 265 -6.54 29.05 8.89
N THR A 266 -7.16 28.08 9.56
CA THR A 266 -7.40 28.06 11.01
C THR A 266 -6.48 27.10 11.77
N ALA A 267 -5.62 26.38 11.04
CA ALA A 267 -4.65 25.47 11.62
C ALA A 267 -3.69 26.21 12.57
N SER A 268 -3.70 25.83 13.85
CA SER A 268 -2.77 26.31 14.88
C SER A 268 -2.07 25.13 15.53
N ILE A 269 -0.75 25.24 15.73
CA ILE A 269 0.11 24.19 16.29
C ILE A 269 -0.08 24.06 17.81
N THR A 270 -0.68 25.04 18.47
CA THR A 270 -0.87 25.05 19.93
C THR A 270 -2.09 24.27 20.40
N VAL A 271 -1.86 23.28 21.28
CA VAL A 271 -2.90 22.63 22.09
C VAL A 271 -3.37 23.64 23.14
N SER A 272 -4.64 24.07 23.06
CA SER A 272 -5.36 24.69 24.17
C SER A 272 -6.12 23.63 24.96
#